data_AF-A0A8T3T9A6-F1
#
_entry.id   AF-A0A8T3T9A6-F1
#
_cell.length_a   1.000
_cell.length_b   1.000
_cell.length_c   1.000
_cell.angle_alpha   90.00
_cell.angle_beta   90.00
_cell.angle_gamma   90.00
#
_symmetry.space_group_name_H-M   'P 1'
#
loop_
_entity.id
_entity.type
_entity.pdbx_description
1 polymer ?
#
loop_
_entity_poly.entity_id
_entity_poly.type
_entity_poly.pdbx_seq_one_letter_code
_entity_poly.pdbx_strand_id
1 'polypeptide(L)'
;MDDDLYPRAIRRAFARYELSSEATLTAGHGTKAPVVGASRFAGLTRLAMPLGVAAAVAAVLVATTAPARPAFASWQPTPASADAAVVASARDGCTSSDPDHLTGLRLVASEQRGDYTMLLFGDGAAYGLCLTGSDTNPMVLAGPGSAAVDAPAEPAPWGEGHGDGNGSEAVGVRFVAQPGSGSAIAERLQTWVVGVTPEVARVVFERADAEPVIASLGEEVAFAWWPVGAEAVAIATYDAGGDLLQRIPVEDFAAH
;
A
#
# COMPACT_ATOMS: atom_id res chain seq x y z
N MET A 1 -31.49 0.31 -5.99
CA MET A 1 -30.21 -0.09 -6.60
C MET A 1 -30.25 -1.61 -6.68
N ASP A 2 -29.98 -2.20 -7.84
CA ASP A 2 -30.23 -3.63 -8.08
C ASP A 2 -29.14 -4.46 -7.36
N ASP A 3 -29.50 -5.13 -6.26
CA ASP A 3 -28.60 -5.89 -5.38
C ASP A 3 -27.88 -7.06 -6.10
N ASP A 4 -28.31 -7.39 -7.31
CA ASP A 4 -27.73 -8.45 -8.15
C ASP A 4 -26.52 -8.02 -8.99
N LEU A 5 -26.18 -6.73 -9.03
CA LEU A 5 -25.02 -6.24 -9.79
C LEU A 5 -23.68 -6.47 -9.07
N TYR A 6 -23.67 -6.38 -7.75
CA TYR A 6 -22.46 -6.54 -6.93
C TYR A 6 -21.89 -7.97 -6.98
N PRO A 7 -22.71 -9.05 -6.83
CA PRO A 7 -22.21 -10.42 -6.93
C PRO A 7 -21.68 -10.76 -8.34
N ARG A 8 -22.20 -10.13 -9.40
CA ARG A 8 -21.76 -10.36 -10.78
C ARG A 8 -20.42 -9.67 -11.07
N ALA A 9 -20.18 -8.49 -10.52
CA ALA A 9 -18.91 -7.79 -10.64
C ALA A 9 -17.79 -8.55 -9.93
N ILE A 10 -18.05 -9.04 -8.71
CA ILE A 10 -17.10 -9.87 -7.94
C ILE A 10 -16.80 -11.18 -8.68
N ARG A 11 -17.81 -11.91 -9.17
CA ARG A 11 -17.56 -13.16 -9.92
C ARG A 11 -16.76 -12.92 -11.21
N ARG A 12 -16.94 -11.78 -11.89
CA ARG A 12 -16.13 -11.43 -13.08
C ARG A 12 -14.69 -11.07 -12.74
N ALA A 13 -14.44 -10.46 -11.57
CA ALA A 13 -13.09 -10.16 -11.12
C ALA A 13 -12.30 -11.44 -10.81
N PHE A 14 -12.93 -12.41 -10.13
CA PHE A 14 -12.28 -13.67 -9.75
C PHE A 14 -12.22 -14.73 -10.87
N ALA A 15 -13.12 -14.70 -11.86
CA ALA A 15 -13.04 -15.58 -13.03
C ALA A 15 -11.75 -15.38 -13.87
N ARG A 16 -11.07 -14.23 -13.74
CA ARG A 16 -9.76 -14.00 -14.37
C ARG A 16 -8.61 -14.69 -13.64
N TYR A 17 -8.79 -15.10 -12.39
CA TYR A 17 -7.77 -15.76 -11.56
C TYR A 17 -7.93 -17.29 -11.49
N GLU A 18 -9.07 -17.85 -11.90
CA GLU A 18 -9.26 -19.31 -11.97
C GLU A 18 -8.63 -19.96 -13.22
N LEU A 19 -8.22 -19.19 -14.23
CA LEU A 19 -7.59 -19.70 -15.45
C LEU A 19 -6.06 -19.80 -15.32
N SER A 20 -5.55 -20.67 -14.44
CA SER A 20 -4.17 -21.21 -14.53
C SER A 20 -3.85 -22.37 -13.55
N SER A 21 -4.84 -23.14 -13.06
CA SER A 21 -4.54 -24.32 -12.21
C SER A 21 -4.63 -25.66 -12.94
N GLU A 22 -4.99 -25.69 -14.23
CA GLU A 22 -4.78 -26.88 -15.08
C GLU A 22 -3.33 -26.97 -15.58
N ALA A 23 -2.36 -26.88 -14.67
CA ALA A 23 -1.11 -27.59 -14.87
C ALA A 23 -1.44 -29.07 -14.76
N THR A 24 -1.85 -29.64 -15.89
CA THR A 24 -2.03 -31.09 -16.07
C THR A 24 -0.74 -31.75 -15.64
N LEU A 25 -0.73 -32.27 -14.41
CA LEU A 25 0.22 -33.28 -13.94
C LEU A 25 -0.06 -34.50 -14.81
N THR A 26 0.57 -34.57 -15.98
CA THR A 26 0.82 -35.84 -16.66
C THR A 26 1.67 -36.67 -15.72
N ALA A 27 1.00 -37.44 -14.86
CA ALA A 27 1.54 -38.58 -14.17
C ALA A 27 2.02 -39.56 -15.26
N GLY A 28 3.30 -39.40 -15.60
CA GLY A 28 4.03 -40.32 -16.45
C GLY A 28 3.91 -41.72 -15.85
N HIS A 29 3.12 -42.54 -16.55
CA HIS A 29 2.99 -43.97 -16.34
C HIS A 29 4.34 -44.64 -16.17
N GLY A 30 4.37 -45.63 -15.29
CA GLY A 30 5.55 -46.41 -14.93
C GLY A 30 6.31 -46.91 -16.15
N THR A 31 7.55 -46.46 -16.26
CA THR A 31 8.55 -47.06 -17.13
C THR A 31 9.01 -48.37 -16.49
N LYS A 32 8.57 -49.47 -17.09
CA LYS A 32 9.09 -50.81 -16.81
C LYS A 32 10.61 -50.78 -16.91
N ALA A 33 11.27 -51.37 -15.91
CA ALA A 33 12.71 -51.59 -15.91
C ALA A 33 13.15 -52.32 -17.19
N PRO A 34 14.12 -51.81 -17.96
CA PRO A 34 14.72 -52.57 -19.04
C PRO A 34 15.63 -53.65 -18.45
N VAL A 35 15.31 -54.90 -18.77
CA VAL A 35 16.18 -56.05 -18.54
C VAL A 35 17.48 -55.84 -19.31
N VAL A 36 18.60 -55.88 -18.58
CA VAL A 36 19.95 -55.71 -19.09
C VAL A 36 20.33 -56.91 -19.95
N GLY A 37 20.21 -56.75 -21.27
CA GLY A 37 20.81 -57.64 -22.26
C GLY A 37 22.20 -57.14 -22.63
N ALA A 38 23.23 -57.88 -22.22
CA ALA A 38 24.61 -57.61 -22.57
C ALA A 38 24.86 -57.91 -24.07
N SER A 39 25.03 -56.88 -24.89
CA SER A 39 25.61 -57.01 -26.22
C SER A 39 26.92 -56.24 -26.30
N ARG A 40 28.01 -57.00 -26.43
CA ARG A 40 29.37 -56.52 -26.70
C ARG A 40 29.39 -55.83 -28.06
N PHE A 41 29.55 -54.51 -28.08
CA PHE A 41 30.10 -53.82 -29.25
C PHE A 41 31.27 -52.95 -28.80
N ALA A 42 32.44 -53.45 -29.16
CA ALA A 42 33.69 -52.73 -29.11
C ALA A 42 33.69 -51.65 -30.20
N GLY A 43 34.23 -50.48 -29.85
CA GLY A 43 34.72 -49.50 -30.80
C GLY A 43 33.68 -48.47 -31.24
N LEU A 44 33.75 -47.27 -30.67
CA LEU A 44 33.90 -46.02 -31.42
C LEU A 44 33.88 -44.82 -30.46
N THR A 45 35.00 -44.12 -30.44
CA THR A 45 35.16 -42.67 -30.15
C THR A 45 34.47 -42.09 -28.92
N ARG A 46 35.26 -41.97 -27.84
CA ARG A 46 35.04 -41.04 -26.73
C ARG A 46 35.00 -39.59 -27.23
N LEU A 47 33.83 -39.10 -27.60
CA LEU A 47 33.52 -37.67 -27.54
C LEU A 47 33.13 -37.37 -26.09
N ALA A 48 34.13 -37.09 -25.27
CA ALA A 48 33.94 -36.53 -23.94
C ALA A 48 33.42 -35.09 -24.09
N MET A 49 32.11 -34.94 -24.29
CA MET A 49 31.47 -33.65 -24.14
C MET A 49 31.57 -33.22 -22.66
N PRO A 50 31.98 -31.97 -22.37
CA PRO A 50 32.12 -31.49 -21.02
C PRO A 50 30.72 -31.31 -20.41
N LEU A 51 30.28 -32.28 -19.62
CA LEU A 51 29.06 -32.23 -18.79
C LEU A 51 29.01 -30.99 -17.85
N GLY A 52 30.13 -30.29 -17.65
CA GLY A 52 30.20 -29.07 -16.85
C GLY A 52 29.59 -27.83 -17.50
N VAL A 53 29.53 -27.73 -18.84
CA VAL A 53 29.04 -26.51 -19.52
C VAL A 53 27.51 -26.42 -19.48
N ALA A 54 26.80 -27.55 -19.58
CA ALA A 54 25.34 -27.56 -19.55
C ALA A 54 24.78 -27.18 -18.16
N ALA A 55 25.43 -27.60 -17.07
CA ALA A 55 25.04 -27.23 -15.71
C ALA A 55 25.25 -25.73 -15.43
N ALA A 56 26.34 -25.14 -15.96
CA ALA A 56 26.60 -23.71 -15.81
C ALA A 56 25.57 -22.85 -16.56
N VAL A 57 25.16 -23.24 -17.78
CA VAL A 57 24.15 -22.50 -18.54
C VAL A 57 22.75 -22.64 -17.91
N ALA A 58 22.41 -23.83 -17.38
CA ALA A 58 21.14 -24.03 -16.67
C ALA A 58 21.08 -23.23 -15.36
N ALA A 59 22.19 -23.14 -14.60
CA ALA A 59 22.26 -22.33 -13.39
C ALA A 59 22.14 -20.82 -13.70
N VAL A 60 22.73 -20.35 -14.80
CA VAL A 60 22.58 -18.96 -15.26
C VAL A 60 21.14 -18.66 -15.70
N LEU A 61 20.49 -19.56 -16.43
CA LEU A 61 19.09 -19.38 -16.86
C LEU A 61 18.10 -19.33 -15.68
N VAL A 62 18.30 -20.17 -14.65
CA VAL A 62 17.44 -20.17 -13.45
C VAL A 62 17.67 -18.92 -12.58
N ALA A 63 18.90 -18.40 -12.50
CA ALA A 63 19.20 -17.18 -11.77
C ALA A 63 18.61 -15.91 -12.43
N THR A 64 18.42 -15.92 -13.76
CA THR A 64 17.84 -14.77 -14.48
C THR A 64 16.31 -14.75 -14.52
N THR A 65 15.64 -15.79 -14.05
CA THR A 65 14.16 -15.90 -14.05
C THR A 65 13.55 -15.92 -12.65
N ALA A 66 14.26 -15.41 -11.63
CA ALA A 66 13.64 -15.20 -10.34
C ALA A 66 12.41 -14.30 -10.54
N PRO A 67 11.20 -14.72 -10.10
CA PRO A 67 10.02 -13.89 -10.24
C PRO A 67 10.29 -12.54 -9.58
N ALA A 68 9.94 -11.45 -10.27
CA ALA A 68 10.00 -10.13 -9.67
C ALA A 68 9.25 -10.18 -8.34
N ARG A 69 9.90 -9.74 -7.25
CA ARG A 69 9.21 -9.64 -5.96
C ARG A 69 7.98 -8.75 -6.17
N PRO A 70 6.79 -9.13 -5.68
CA PRO A 70 5.63 -8.27 -5.80
C PRO A 70 5.95 -6.90 -5.18
N ALA A 71 5.55 -5.83 -5.86
CA ALA A 71 5.66 -4.48 -5.30
C ALA A 71 4.98 -4.46 -3.93
N PHE A 72 5.61 -3.82 -2.93
CA PHE A 72 5.11 -3.76 -1.55
C PHE A 72 5.11 -5.08 -0.77
N ALA A 73 5.88 -6.10 -1.19
CA ALA A 73 5.99 -7.36 -0.45
C ALA A 73 6.43 -7.21 1.01
N SER A 74 7.19 -6.16 1.32
CA SER A 74 7.65 -5.86 2.68
C SER A 74 6.71 -4.94 3.47
N TRP A 75 5.63 -4.44 2.86
CA TRP A 75 4.69 -3.52 3.50
C TRP A 75 4.04 -4.15 4.75
N GLN A 76 3.79 -3.31 5.76
CA GLN A 76 3.21 -3.71 7.03
C GLN A 76 2.03 -2.78 7.42
N PRO A 77 0.98 -3.31 8.05
CA PRO A 77 -0.21 -2.54 8.45
C PRO A 77 0.00 -1.66 9.69
N THR A 78 1.04 -1.93 10.47
CA THR A 78 1.46 -1.06 11.57
C THR A 78 2.69 -0.27 11.14
N PRO A 79 2.70 1.06 11.29
CA PRO A 79 3.85 1.87 10.93
C PRO A 79 4.97 1.73 11.96
N ALA A 80 6.20 1.81 11.47
CA ALA A 80 7.38 2.01 12.29
C ALA A 80 7.87 3.45 12.16
N SER A 81 8.54 3.95 13.19
CA SER A 81 9.30 5.20 13.08
C SER A 81 10.44 5.01 12.09
N ALA A 82 10.52 5.89 11.10
CA ALA A 82 11.62 5.90 10.15
C ALA A 82 12.90 6.45 10.80
N ASP A 83 14.07 5.88 10.45
CA ASP A 83 15.37 6.41 10.88
C ASP A 83 15.58 7.85 10.36
N ALA A 84 16.19 8.69 11.19
CA ALA A 84 16.36 10.11 10.87
C ALA A 84 17.17 10.36 9.59
N ALA A 85 18.16 9.52 9.28
CA ALA A 85 18.94 9.62 8.05
C ALA A 85 18.10 9.20 6.83
N VAL A 86 17.23 8.19 6.98
CA VAL A 86 16.27 7.79 5.94
C VAL A 86 15.28 8.92 5.68
N VAL A 87 14.72 9.54 6.72
CA VAL A 87 13.80 10.68 6.58
C VAL A 87 14.47 11.87 5.89
N ALA A 88 15.71 12.20 6.28
CA ALA A 88 16.45 13.29 5.65
C ALA A 88 16.69 13.02 4.15
N SER A 89 17.20 11.84 3.80
CA SER A 89 17.43 11.46 2.40
C SER A 89 16.13 11.42 1.60
N ALA A 90 15.05 10.92 2.18
CA ALA A 90 13.74 10.88 1.54
C ALA A 90 13.23 12.30 1.28
N ARG A 91 13.31 13.19 2.26
CA ARG A 91 12.91 14.60 2.13
C ARG A 91 13.68 15.30 1.01
N ASP A 92 15.00 15.12 0.96
CA ASP A 92 15.84 15.69 -0.10
C ASP A 92 15.41 15.16 -1.48
N GLY A 93 15.14 13.86 -1.58
CA GLY A 93 14.63 13.24 -2.80
C GLY A 93 13.27 13.78 -3.24
N CYS A 94 12.32 13.88 -2.32
CA CYS A 94 10.97 14.38 -2.57
C CYS A 94 10.99 15.84 -3.05
N THR A 95 11.68 16.71 -2.32
CA THR A 95 11.79 18.14 -2.65
C THR A 95 12.56 18.38 -3.96
N SER A 96 13.48 17.48 -4.35
CA SER A 96 14.17 17.55 -5.64
C SER A 96 13.32 17.02 -6.80
N SER A 97 12.47 16.02 -6.56
CA SER A 97 11.63 15.40 -7.59
C SER A 97 10.50 16.32 -8.05
N ASP A 98 9.98 17.13 -7.14
CA ASP A 98 8.86 18.03 -7.41
C ASP A 98 8.89 19.25 -6.46
N PRO A 99 9.80 20.21 -6.72
CA PRO A 99 10.01 21.33 -5.81
C PRO A 99 8.77 22.22 -5.70
N ASP A 100 8.02 22.42 -6.79
CA ASP A 100 6.90 23.35 -6.82
C ASP A 100 5.75 22.87 -5.92
N HIS A 101 5.50 21.56 -5.86
CA HIS A 101 4.43 20.99 -5.04
C HIS A 101 4.78 20.93 -3.54
N LEU A 102 6.05 20.88 -3.14
CA LEU A 102 6.40 20.85 -1.71
C LEU A 102 6.89 22.20 -1.17
N THR A 103 7.00 23.21 -2.03
CA THR A 103 7.43 24.55 -1.62
C THR A 103 6.48 25.16 -0.60
N GLY A 104 7.04 25.63 0.52
CA GLY A 104 6.29 26.25 1.61
C GLY A 104 5.71 25.27 2.64
N LEU A 105 5.65 23.97 2.33
CA LEU A 105 5.18 22.96 3.27
C LEU A 105 6.31 22.50 4.19
N ARG A 106 5.99 22.23 5.46
CA ARG A 106 6.92 21.60 6.41
C ARG A 106 6.65 20.11 6.51
N LEU A 107 7.66 19.32 6.86
CA LEU A 107 7.45 17.91 7.20
C LEU A 107 6.63 17.85 8.50
N VAL A 108 5.45 17.25 8.44
CA VAL A 108 4.50 17.12 9.57
C VAL A 108 4.66 15.76 10.23
N ALA A 109 4.77 14.70 9.43
CA ALA A 109 4.93 13.35 9.93
C ALA A 109 5.68 12.49 8.90
N SER A 110 6.30 11.41 9.38
CA SER A 110 6.96 10.42 8.54
C SER A 110 6.78 9.03 9.13
N GLU A 111 6.56 8.03 8.29
CA GLU A 111 6.43 6.64 8.71
C GLU A 111 7.17 5.70 7.79
N GLN A 112 7.54 4.53 8.31
CA GLN A 112 8.13 3.45 7.54
C GLN A 112 7.25 2.19 7.61
N ARG A 113 7.05 1.54 6.46
CA ARG A 113 6.33 0.26 6.34
C ARG A 113 7.14 -0.67 5.44
N GLY A 114 7.91 -1.56 6.05
CA GLY A 114 8.88 -2.38 5.32
C GLY A 114 9.99 -1.54 4.72
N ASP A 115 10.19 -1.70 3.41
CA ASP A 115 11.25 -0.99 2.67
C ASP A 115 10.82 0.39 2.15
N TYR A 116 9.63 0.87 2.55
CA TYR A 116 9.04 2.11 2.07
C TYR A 116 8.90 3.12 3.20
N THR A 117 9.21 4.37 2.89
CA THR A 117 9.04 5.51 3.79
C THR A 117 8.08 6.50 3.15
N MET A 118 7.04 6.86 3.88
CA MET A 118 6.06 7.87 3.49
C MET A 118 6.26 9.13 4.33
N LEU A 119 6.26 10.28 3.66
CA LEU A 119 6.44 11.59 4.26
C LEU A 119 5.17 12.40 4.00
N LEU A 120 4.62 12.96 5.06
CA LEU A 120 3.52 13.91 5.02
C LEU A 120 4.09 15.31 5.22
N PHE A 121 3.96 16.14 4.20
CA PHE A 121 4.24 17.56 4.25
C PHE A 121 2.92 18.33 4.44
N GLY A 122 2.95 19.43 5.17
CA GLY A 122 1.80 20.32 5.28
C GLY A 122 2.08 21.57 6.09
N ASP A 123 1.14 22.50 6.05
CA ASP A 123 1.17 23.77 6.80
C ASP A 123 -0.14 24.05 7.57
N GLY A 124 -1.06 23.08 7.58
CA GLY A 124 -2.40 23.19 8.16
C GLY A 124 -3.50 23.55 7.15
N ALA A 125 -3.13 24.14 6.01
CA ALA A 125 -4.06 24.49 4.93
C ALA A 125 -3.92 23.54 3.72
N ALA A 126 -2.69 23.13 3.43
CA ALA A 126 -2.39 22.20 2.35
C ALA A 126 -1.53 21.04 2.85
N TYR A 127 -1.72 19.87 2.26
CA TYR A 127 -0.92 18.68 2.51
C TYR A 127 -0.38 18.08 1.22
N GLY A 128 0.81 17.48 1.31
CA GLY A 128 1.44 16.73 0.24
C GLY A 128 2.01 15.42 0.78
N LEU A 129 1.88 14.35 -0.01
CA LEU A 129 2.43 13.03 0.33
C LEU A 129 3.56 12.69 -0.61
N CYS A 130 4.66 12.18 -0.04
CA CYS A 130 5.75 11.64 -0.83
C CYS A 130 6.14 10.25 -0.34
N LEU A 131 6.32 9.34 -1.30
CA LEU A 131 6.78 7.99 -1.07
C LEU A 131 8.21 7.82 -1.58
N THR A 132 9.04 7.16 -0.79
CA THR A 132 10.32 6.61 -1.23
C THR A 132 10.42 5.15 -0.84
N GLY A 133 11.28 4.38 -1.51
CA GLY A 133 11.45 2.97 -1.22
C GLY A 133 12.63 2.34 -1.96
N SER A 134 12.99 1.13 -1.57
CA SER A 134 14.16 0.43 -2.13
C SER A 134 14.10 0.19 -3.65
N ASP A 135 12.90 0.13 -4.23
CA ASP A 135 12.61 -0.12 -5.64
C ASP A 135 11.96 1.05 -6.36
N THR A 136 11.83 2.21 -5.70
CA THR A 136 11.15 3.38 -6.24
C THR A 136 11.98 4.64 -6.04
N ASN A 137 12.18 5.41 -7.10
CA ASN A 137 12.65 6.78 -6.94
C ASN A 137 11.65 7.57 -6.08
N PRO A 138 12.12 8.54 -5.28
CA PRO A 138 11.24 9.45 -4.55
C PRO A 138 10.16 10.01 -5.48
N MET A 139 8.91 9.94 -5.04
CA MET A 139 7.76 10.32 -5.85
C MET A 139 6.71 10.99 -4.99
N VAL A 140 6.28 12.18 -5.41
CA VAL A 140 5.14 12.88 -4.83
C VAL A 140 3.85 12.20 -5.30
N LEU A 141 3.09 11.67 -4.36
CA LEU A 141 1.81 10.99 -4.59
C LEU A 141 0.65 11.99 -4.69
N ALA A 142 0.76 13.10 -3.96
CA ALA A 142 -0.27 14.11 -3.83
C ALA A 142 0.39 15.49 -3.66
N GLY A 143 0.00 16.45 -4.50
CA GLY A 143 0.44 17.84 -4.41
C GLY A 143 -0.55 18.73 -3.65
N PRO A 144 -0.13 19.93 -3.21
CA PRO A 144 -0.97 20.91 -2.52
C PRO A 144 -2.19 21.24 -3.39
N GLY A 145 -3.38 21.04 -2.84
CA GLY A 145 -4.66 21.23 -3.53
C GLY A 145 -5.36 19.93 -3.99
N SER A 146 -4.66 18.79 -4.03
CA SER A 146 -5.32 17.48 -4.11
C SER A 146 -5.87 17.01 -2.75
N ALA A 147 -5.35 17.62 -1.69
CA ALA A 147 -5.82 17.58 -0.32
C ALA A 147 -6.01 19.02 0.18
N ALA A 148 -6.96 19.74 -0.42
CA ALA A 148 -7.45 20.93 0.24
C ALA A 148 -8.26 20.45 1.44
N VAL A 149 -7.71 20.63 2.64
CA VAL A 149 -8.61 20.82 3.77
C VAL A 149 -9.40 22.05 3.38
N ASP A 150 -10.72 21.95 3.24
CA ASP A 150 -11.56 23.13 3.25
C ASP A 150 -11.35 23.78 4.61
N ALA A 151 -10.21 24.43 4.87
CA ALA A 151 -9.96 25.15 6.11
C ALA A 151 -11.23 25.95 6.33
N PRO A 152 -11.98 25.69 7.42
CA PRO A 152 -13.27 26.31 7.53
C PRO A 152 -12.95 27.81 7.50
N ALA A 153 -13.72 28.57 6.73
CA ALA A 153 -13.36 29.97 6.43
C ALA A 153 -13.09 30.77 7.72
N GLU A 154 -13.53 30.26 8.87
CA GLU A 154 -12.95 30.50 10.18
C GLU A 154 -12.83 29.17 10.95
N PRO A 155 -11.91 29.01 11.92
CA PRO A 155 -11.99 27.89 12.87
C PRO A 155 -13.38 27.91 13.48
N ALA A 156 -14.25 26.97 13.09
CA ALA A 156 -15.52 26.79 13.77
C ALA A 156 -15.13 26.61 15.24
N PRO A 157 -15.59 27.49 16.16
CA PRO A 157 -15.29 27.31 17.56
C PRO A 157 -15.69 25.89 17.90
N TRP A 158 -14.81 25.19 18.61
CA TRP A 158 -15.02 23.84 19.15
C TRP A 158 -16.16 23.81 20.19
N GLY A 159 -17.20 24.62 20.01
CA GLY A 159 -18.18 24.97 21.01
C GLY A 159 -19.54 25.28 20.37
N GLU A 160 -20.50 24.48 20.80
CA GLU A 160 -21.94 24.70 20.72
C GLU A 160 -22.56 24.52 19.32
N GLY A 161 -22.57 23.27 18.89
CA GLY A 161 -23.39 22.78 17.79
C GLY A 161 -24.80 23.39 17.77
N HIS A 162 -25.17 23.90 16.60
CA HIS A 162 -26.58 23.99 16.24
C HIS A 162 -27.06 22.57 15.96
N GLY A 163 -27.79 22.05 16.94
CA GLY A 163 -28.34 20.70 16.95
C GLY A 163 -29.38 20.50 15.86
N ASP A 164 -28.90 20.17 14.67
CA ASP A 164 -29.72 19.62 13.59
C ASP A 164 -29.73 18.08 13.67
N GLY A 165 -29.46 17.48 14.85
CA GLY A 165 -29.68 16.06 15.17
C GLY A 165 -28.91 14.99 14.35
N ASN A 166 -28.31 15.36 13.22
CA ASN A 166 -27.65 14.45 12.27
C ASN A 166 -26.27 14.96 11.82
N GLY A 167 -25.85 16.16 12.23
CA GLY A 167 -24.48 16.63 12.04
C GLY A 167 -23.62 16.02 13.13
N SER A 168 -22.91 14.93 12.83
CA SER A 168 -21.89 14.40 13.73
C SER A 168 -20.82 15.48 13.95
N GLU A 169 -20.85 16.16 15.10
CA GLU A 169 -19.67 16.76 15.69
C GLU A 169 -18.68 15.61 15.93
N ALA A 170 -17.92 15.27 14.89
CA ALA A 170 -17.03 14.13 14.91
C ALA A 170 -15.85 14.47 15.82
N VAL A 171 -15.90 13.99 17.06
CA VAL A 171 -14.79 14.07 18.00
C VAL A 171 -13.62 13.27 17.42
N GLY A 172 -12.71 13.97 16.76
CA GLY A 172 -11.37 13.47 16.48
C GLY A 172 -11.04 13.11 15.03
N VAL A 173 -11.92 13.31 14.03
CA VAL A 173 -11.58 13.05 12.62
C VAL A 173 -12.18 14.09 11.67
N ARG A 174 -11.33 14.75 10.88
CA ARG A 174 -11.72 15.56 9.71
C ARG A 174 -11.15 14.95 8.44
N PHE A 175 -11.93 14.72 7.39
CA PHE A 175 -11.37 14.21 6.13
C PHE A 175 -10.56 15.30 5.41
N VAL A 176 -9.34 14.96 4.99
CA VAL A 176 -8.41 15.91 4.35
C VAL A 176 -8.18 15.60 2.88
N ALA A 177 -8.20 14.32 2.47
CA ALA A 177 -8.41 13.86 1.08
C ALA A 177 -8.11 12.37 0.88
N GLN A 178 -8.64 11.85 -0.22
CA GLN A 178 -8.11 10.72 -0.97
C GLN A 178 -7.44 11.29 -2.21
N PRO A 179 -6.10 11.39 -2.27
CA PRO A 179 -5.46 12.04 -3.41
C PRO A 179 -5.73 11.25 -4.70
N GLY A 180 -6.21 11.97 -5.72
CA GLY A 180 -6.32 11.47 -7.08
C GLY A 180 -4.92 11.21 -7.64
N SER A 181 -4.70 10.00 -8.15
CA SER A 181 -3.41 9.55 -8.66
C SER A 181 -3.15 10.02 -10.09
N GLY A 182 -2.03 10.71 -10.33
CA GLY A 182 -1.46 10.93 -11.66
C GLY A 182 -0.35 9.94 -12.05
N SER A 183 0.08 9.03 -11.16
CA SER A 183 1.20 8.13 -11.39
C SER A 183 0.80 6.65 -11.28
N ALA A 184 1.40 5.77 -12.08
CA ALA A 184 1.06 4.33 -12.10
C ALA A 184 1.27 3.61 -10.75
N ILE A 185 2.08 4.17 -9.85
CA ILE A 185 2.26 3.67 -8.48
C ILE A 185 1.18 4.24 -7.56
N ALA A 186 0.80 5.52 -7.71
CA ALA A 186 -0.31 6.09 -6.96
C ALA A 186 -1.65 5.39 -7.29
N GLU A 187 -1.82 4.86 -8.51
CA GLU A 187 -2.97 4.00 -8.88
C GLU A 187 -2.99 2.66 -8.13
N ARG A 188 -1.87 2.29 -7.51
CA ARG A 188 -1.69 1.04 -6.75
C ARG A 188 -1.69 1.25 -5.25
N LEU A 189 -1.87 2.48 -4.78
CA LEU A 189 -1.91 2.81 -3.36
C LEU A 189 -3.23 3.48 -3.02
N GLN A 190 -3.80 3.09 -1.89
CA GLN A 190 -4.79 3.89 -1.22
C GLN A 190 -4.10 4.68 -0.12
N THR A 191 -4.37 5.97 -0.05
CA THR A 191 -3.81 6.89 0.94
C THR A 191 -4.93 7.69 1.56
N TRP A 192 -4.81 7.94 2.86
CA TRP A 192 -5.78 8.69 3.65
C TRP A 192 -5.03 9.67 4.53
N VAL A 193 -5.49 10.92 4.55
CA VAL A 193 -5.09 11.92 5.53
C VAL A 193 -6.35 12.40 6.24
N VAL A 194 -6.30 12.46 7.56
CA VAL A 194 -7.40 12.93 8.40
C VAL A 194 -6.88 13.89 9.46
N GLY A 195 -7.60 14.96 9.77
CA GLY A 195 -7.33 15.82 10.92
C GLY A 195 -7.74 15.11 12.21
N VAL A 196 -7.00 15.29 13.30
CA VAL A 196 -7.27 14.67 14.61
C VAL A 196 -7.19 15.70 15.74
N THR A 197 -7.91 15.44 16.83
CA THR A 197 -7.82 16.28 18.05
C THR A 197 -6.74 15.75 19.01
N PRO A 198 -6.27 16.57 19.96
CA PRO A 198 -5.22 16.16 20.90
C PRO A 198 -5.56 14.95 21.79
N GLU A 199 -6.84 14.62 21.96
CA GLU A 199 -7.28 13.46 22.73
C GLU A 199 -7.06 12.12 21.99
N VAL A 200 -6.89 12.17 20.66
CA VAL A 200 -6.69 10.98 19.82
C VAL A 200 -5.23 10.52 19.95
N ALA A 201 -5.03 9.34 20.53
CA ALA A 201 -3.71 8.71 20.65
C ALA A 201 -3.48 7.59 19.62
N ARG A 202 -4.54 7.15 18.91
CA ARG A 202 -4.44 6.15 17.84
C ARG A 202 -5.59 6.28 16.85
N VAL A 203 -5.27 6.16 15.56
CA VAL A 203 -6.25 6.06 14.47
C VAL A 203 -6.08 4.72 13.75
N VAL A 204 -7.18 4.04 13.48
CA VAL A 204 -7.22 2.74 12.81
C VAL A 204 -8.19 2.80 11.63
N PHE A 205 -7.70 2.46 10.45
CA PHE A 205 -8.51 2.26 9.25
C PHE A 205 -8.91 0.79 9.19
N GLU A 206 -10.20 0.53 9.43
CA GLU A 206 -10.78 -0.80 9.28
C GLU A 206 -11.05 -1.08 7.80
N ARG A 207 -10.80 -2.32 7.36
CA ARG A 207 -10.89 -2.71 5.95
C ARG A 207 -11.80 -3.93 5.77
N ALA A 208 -12.57 -3.96 4.69
CA ALA A 208 -13.66 -4.93 4.47
C ALA A 208 -13.23 -6.40 4.60
N ASP A 209 -12.04 -6.74 4.10
CA ASP A 209 -11.52 -8.12 4.02
C ASP A 209 -10.01 -8.18 4.26
N ALA A 210 -9.46 -7.26 5.06
CA ALA A 210 -8.03 -7.20 5.31
C ALA A 210 -7.72 -6.73 6.73
N GLU A 211 -6.47 -6.96 7.15
CA GLU A 211 -5.99 -6.49 8.45
C GLU A 211 -6.18 -4.97 8.57
N PRO A 212 -6.63 -4.44 9.72
CA PRO A 212 -6.75 -3.00 9.91
C PRO A 212 -5.39 -2.31 9.76
N VAL A 213 -5.40 -1.06 9.30
CA VAL A 213 -4.19 -0.24 9.15
C VAL A 213 -4.14 0.79 10.25
N ILE A 214 -3.07 0.77 11.05
CA ILE A 214 -2.83 1.80 12.06
C ILE A 214 -2.23 3.02 11.35
N ALA A 215 -2.79 4.20 11.56
CA ALA A 215 -2.26 5.43 10.99
C ALA A 215 -1.03 5.93 11.75
N SER A 216 -0.17 6.68 11.09
CA SER A 216 0.82 7.51 11.78
C SER A 216 0.21 8.85 12.19
N LEU A 217 0.55 9.28 13.40
CA LEU A 217 0.08 10.54 13.98
C LEU A 217 1.13 11.64 13.83
N GLY A 218 0.68 12.79 13.35
CA GLY A 218 1.31 14.09 13.57
C GLY A 218 0.56 14.87 14.66
N GLU A 219 0.88 16.16 14.82
CA GLU A 219 0.29 17.00 15.89
C GLU A 219 -1.22 17.18 15.75
N GLU A 220 -1.72 17.39 14.52
CA GLU A 220 -3.12 17.71 14.24
C GLU A 220 -3.71 16.84 13.12
N VAL A 221 -2.95 15.86 12.64
CA VAL A 221 -3.33 14.97 11.53
C VAL A 221 -2.86 13.56 11.77
N ALA A 222 -3.60 12.60 11.22
CA ALA A 222 -3.18 11.23 11.04
C ALA A 222 -3.15 10.91 9.55
N PHE A 223 -2.22 10.06 9.13
CA PHE A 223 -2.21 9.54 7.76
C PHE A 223 -1.91 8.05 7.72
N ALA A 224 -2.46 7.38 6.71
CA ALA A 224 -2.24 5.96 6.47
C ALA A 224 -2.19 5.68 4.97
N TRP A 225 -1.51 4.60 4.60
CA TRP A 225 -1.50 4.13 3.23
C TRP A 225 -1.32 2.62 3.15
N TRP A 226 -1.86 2.03 2.09
CA TRP A 226 -1.74 0.60 1.81
C TRP A 226 -1.84 0.31 0.30
N PRO A 227 -1.31 -0.84 -0.15
CA PRO A 227 -1.55 -1.30 -1.52
C PRO A 227 -3.04 -1.49 -1.78
N VAL A 228 -3.51 -1.11 -2.97
CA VAL A 228 -4.91 -1.33 -3.40
C VAL A 228 -5.28 -2.82 -3.33
N GLY A 229 -6.56 -3.09 -3.12
CA GLY A 229 -7.10 -4.45 -3.02
C GLY A 229 -7.96 -4.69 -1.77
N ALA A 230 -7.94 -3.76 -0.81
CA ALA A 230 -8.86 -3.74 0.31
C ALA A 230 -9.30 -2.30 0.58
N GLU A 231 -10.59 -2.03 0.48
CA GLU A 231 -11.17 -0.72 0.75
C GLU A 231 -11.28 -0.49 2.26
N ALA A 232 -11.07 0.76 2.69
CA ALA A 232 -11.43 1.16 4.04
C ALA A 232 -12.95 1.23 4.17
N VAL A 233 -13.49 0.68 5.25
CA VAL A 233 -14.92 0.67 5.56
C VAL A 233 -15.27 1.52 6.77
N ALA A 234 -14.31 1.76 7.66
CA ALA A 234 -14.48 2.67 8.78
C ALA A 234 -13.15 3.25 9.26
N ILE A 235 -13.22 4.39 9.92
CA ILE A 235 -12.12 5.03 10.63
C ILE A 235 -12.47 5.03 12.12
N ALA A 236 -11.65 4.36 12.93
CA ALA A 236 -11.81 4.29 14.37
C ALA A 236 -10.69 5.07 15.07
N THR A 237 -11.05 5.94 16.01
CA THR A 237 -10.12 6.71 16.85
C THR A 237 -10.16 6.22 18.28
N TYR A 238 -9.01 6.24 18.94
CA TYR A 238 -8.86 5.79 20.31
C TYR A 238 -8.05 6.79 21.12
N ASP A 239 -8.33 6.87 22.40
CA ASP A 239 -7.55 7.65 23.35
C ASP A 239 -6.28 6.91 23.81
N ALA A 240 -5.53 7.53 24.73
CA ALA A 240 -4.31 6.96 25.29
C ALA A 240 -4.54 5.74 26.19
N GLY A 241 -5.76 5.56 26.74
CA GLY A 241 -6.18 4.37 27.48
C GLY A 241 -6.50 3.19 26.56
N GLY A 242 -6.68 3.46 25.27
CA GLY A 242 -7.12 2.50 24.26
C GLY A 242 -8.64 2.40 24.14
N ASP A 243 -9.38 3.32 24.77
CA ASP A 243 -10.84 3.40 24.67
C ASP A 243 -11.23 4.01 23.32
N LEU A 244 -12.31 3.48 22.73
CA LEU A 244 -12.84 3.97 21.47
C LEU A 244 -13.49 5.35 21.67
N LEU A 245 -12.96 6.36 21.00
CA LEU A 245 -13.53 7.72 20.99
C LEU A 245 -14.64 7.83 19.95
N GLN A 246 -14.34 7.43 18.71
CA GLN A 246 -15.27 7.50 17.60
C GLN A 246 -15.00 6.39 16.58
N ARG A 247 -16.05 5.95 15.89
CA ARG A 247 -15.94 5.09 14.69
C ARG A 247 -16.87 5.62 13.61
N ILE A 248 -16.30 6.04 12.48
CA ILE A 248 -17.02 6.67 11.37
C ILE A 248 -16.96 5.74 10.15
N PRO A 249 -18.09 5.27 9.61
CA PRO A 249 -18.15 4.58 8.33
C PRO A 249 -17.55 5.43 7.20
N VAL A 250 -16.81 4.80 6.27
CA VAL A 250 -16.15 5.54 5.19
C VAL A 250 -17.16 6.19 4.23
N GLU A 251 -18.31 5.55 4.03
CA GLU A 251 -19.41 6.06 3.21
C GLU A 251 -19.98 7.40 3.70
N ASP A 252 -19.87 7.69 5.01
CA ASP A 252 -20.34 8.95 5.58
C ASP A 252 -19.44 10.14 5.19
N PHE A 253 -18.20 9.89 4.75
CA PHE A 253 -17.31 10.93 4.23
C PHE A 253 -17.59 11.25 2.75
N ALA A 254 -18.12 10.31 1.97
CA ALA A 254 -18.37 10.49 0.54
C ALA A 254 -19.62 11.35 0.24
N ALA A 255 -20.41 11.67 1.26
CA ALA A 255 -21.62 12.47 1.14
C ALA A 255 -21.37 14.00 1.17
N HIS A 256 -20.12 14.42 1.35
CA HIS A 256 -19.70 15.82 1.50
C HIS A 256 -18.64 16.18 0.43
#